data_AF-A0ABC8STQ7-F1
#
_entry.id   AF-A0ABC8STQ7-F1
#
_cell.length_a   1.000
_cell.length_b   1.000
_cell.length_c   1.000
_cell.angle_alpha   90.00
_cell.angle_beta   90.00
_cell.angle_gamma   90.00
#
_symmetry.space_group_name_H-M   'P 1'
#
loop_
_entity.id
_entity.type
_entity.pdbx_description
1 polymer ?
#
loop_
_entity_poly.entity_id
_entity_poly.type
_entity_poly.pdbx_seq_one_letter_code
_entity_poly.pdbx_strand_id
1 'polypeptide(L)'
;KMEEWEIQVEDEARYMMDDSREMDHLRRRCIYRVPAFIADQNHKAYRPQTVSFGPYHHGEVHLKPMEYHKQRSLIHFLRRRQTPLKFIIDSFRQVA
;
A
#
# COMPACT_ATOMS: atom_id res chain seq x y z
N LYS A 1 -1.62 -37.59 8.89
CA LYS A 1 -0.34 -36.95 8.49
C LYS A 1 -0.44 -36.01 7.28
N MET A 2 -1.06 -36.39 6.15
CA MET A 2 -1.33 -35.45 5.04
C MET A 2 -2.74 -34.85 5.15
N GLU A 3 -3.75 -35.71 5.32
CA GLU A 3 -5.15 -35.31 5.57
C GLU A 3 -5.30 -34.45 6.83
N GLU A 4 -4.52 -34.72 7.86
CA GLU A 4 -4.50 -33.97 9.12
C GLU A 4 -3.89 -32.57 8.97
N TRP A 5 -2.90 -32.43 8.07
CA TRP A 5 -2.31 -31.14 7.74
C TRP A 5 -3.24 -30.33 6.84
N GLU A 6 -3.95 -30.99 5.92
CA GLU A 6 -4.98 -30.36 5.08
C GLU A 6 -6.13 -29.83 5.93
N ILE A 7 -6.63 -30.62 6.89
CA ILE A 7 -7.67 -30.18 7.83
C ILE A 7 -7.17 -29.01 8.68
N GLN A 8 -5.92 -29.04 9.15
CA GLN A 8 -5.35 -27.94 9.92
C GLN A 8 -5.23 -26.65 9.09
N VAL A 9 -4.77 -26.75 7.84
CA VAL A 9 -4.66 -25.59 6.94
C VAL A 9 -6.04 -25.03 6.59
N GLU A 10 -7.05 -25.89 6.41
CA GLU A 10 -8.42 -25.46 6.17
C GLU A 10 -9.05 -24.78 7.39
N ASP A 11 -8.83 -25.30 8.60
CA ASP A 11 -9.32 -24.69 9.84
C ASP A 11 -8.59 -23.38 10.16
N GLU A 12 -7.28 -23.31 9.93
CA GLU A 12 -6.51 -22.06 10.07
C GLU A 12 -6.96 -21.01 9.06
N ALA A 13 -7.19 -21.40 7.79
CA ALA A 13 -7.74 -20.49 6.79
C ALA A 13 -9.15 -20.01 7.17
N ARG A 14 -10.00 -20.92 7.69
CA ARG A 14 -11.36 -20.59 8.15
C ARG A 14 -11.36 -19.66 9.37
N TYR A 15 -10.40 -19.81 10.27
CA TYR A 15 -10.20 -18.95 11.44
C TYR A 15 -9.61 -17.57 11.06
N MET A 16 -8.67 -17.52 10.12
CA MET A 16 -8.15 -16.26 9.56
C MET A 16 -9.20 -15.53 8.70
N MET A 17 -10.18 -16.26 8.16
CA MET A 17 -11.35 -15.74 7.44
C MET A 17 -12.53 -15.37 8.36
N ASP A 18 -12.38 -15.35 9.70
CA ASP A 18 -13.29 -14.60 10.58
C ASP A 18 -13.06 -13.09 10.35
N ASP A 19 -13.64 -12.70 9.23
CA ASP A 19 -13.51 -11.47 8.44
C ASP A 19 -13.88 -10.22 9.24
N SER A 20 -14.57 -10.37 10.38
CA SER A 20 -15.12 -9.27 11.18
C SER A 20 -14.05 -8.28 11.64
N ARG A 21 -12.94 -8.80 12.19
CA ARG A 21 -11.87 -7.99 12.78
C ARG A 21 -10.88 -7.54 11.72
N GLU A 22 -10.45 -8.44 10.82
CA GLU A 22 -9.59 -8.06 9.70
C GLU A 22 -10.26 -7.04 8.77
N MET A 23 -11.57 -7.14 8.50
CA MET A 23 -12.30 -6.11 7.76
C MET A 23 -12.43 -4.81 8.53
N ASP A 24 -12.53 -4.82 9.85
CA ASP A 24 -12.47 -3.59 10.65
C ASP A 24 -11.07 -2.94 10.62
N HIS A 25 -10.00 -3.75 10.66
CA HIS A 25 -8.62 -3.27 10.50
C HIS A 25 -8.35 -2.76 9.08
N LEU A 26 -8.88 -3.44 8.05
CA LEU A 26 -8.79 -3.05 6.66
C LEU A 26 -9.71 -1.86 6.33
N ARG A 27 -10.81 -1.65 7.06
CA ARG A 27 -11.63 -0.43 7.01
C ARG A 27 -10.89 0.76 7.61
N ARG A 28 -10.08 0.52 8.65
CA ARG A 28 -9.14 1.49 9.24
C ARG A 28 -7.82 1.53 8.47
N ARG A 29 -7.85 1.74 7.14
CA ARG A 29 -6.63 2.01 6.36
C ARG A 29 -5.93 3.21 6.95
N CYS A 30 -4.86 2.96 7.68
CA CYS A 30 -4.11 4.00 8.36
C CYS A 30 -2.67 3.97 7.88
N ILE A 31 -2.25 5.06 7.23
CA ILE A 31 -0.83 5.37 7.08
C ILE A 31 -0.42 6.04 8.40
N TYR A 32 0.25 5.29 9.28
CA TYR A 32 0.66 5.79 10.58
C TYR A 32 1.94 6.60 10.45
N ARG A 33 1.95 7.79 11.09
CA ARG A 33 3.17 8.58 11.23
C ARG A 33 3.98 8.01 12.40
N VAL A 34 5.21 7.58 12.12
CA VAL A 34 6.14 7.11 13.14
C VAL A 34 6.53 8.29 14.06
N PRO A 35 6.47 8.14 15.40
CA PRO A 35 6.94 9.16 16.32
C PRO A 35 8.40 9.55 16.05
N ALA A 36 8.70 10.86 16.13
CA ALA A 36 10.02 11.39 15.78
C ALA A 36 11.15 10.72 16.58
N PHE A 37 10.98 10.53 17.89
CA PHE A 37 12.02 9.91 18.74
C PHE A 37 12.39 8.46 18.33
N ILE A 38 11.49 7.74 17.67
CA ILE A 38 11.76 6.39 17.11
C ILE A 38 12.41 6.54 15.74
N ALA A 39 11.87 7.43 14.91
CA ALA A 39 12.39 7.69 13.57
C ALA A 39 13.85 8.19 13.61
N ASP A 40 14.20 9.00 14.62
CA ASP A 40 15.52 9.61 14.77
C ASP A 40 16.60 8.61 15.20
N GLN A 41 16.22 7.54 15.92
CA GLN A 41 17.14 6.46 16.28
C GLN A 41 17.61 5.68 15.04
N ASN A 42 16.77 5.57 14.02
CA ASN A 42 17.12 4.91 12.77
C ASN A 42 16.41 5.54 11.57
N HIS A 43 16.87 6.72 11.15
CA HIS A 43 16.26 7.45 10.04
C HIS A 43 16.16 6.64 8.73
N LYS A 44 17.12 5.74 8.47
CA LYS A 44 17.14 4.94 7.24
C LYS A 44 16.04 3.87 7.22
N ALA A 45 15.60 3.38 8.36
CA ALA A 45 14.52 2.39 8.45
C ALA A 45 13.14 3.00 8.16
N TYR A 46 12.96 4.30 8.44
CA TYR A 46 11.64 4.96 8.36
C TYR A 46 11.53 5.97 7.22
N ARG A 47 12.65 6.34 6.59
CA ARG A 47 12.67 7.25 5.44
C ARG A 47 12.87 6.48 4.13
N PRO A 48 12.03 6.68 3.11
CA PRO A 48 12.23 6.06 1.81
C PRO A 48 13.57 6.48 1.21
N GLN A 49 14.27 5.52 0.61
CA GLN A 49 15.58 5.72 -0.01
C GLN A 49 15.48 5.89 -1.53
N THR A 50 14.51 5.24 -2.16
CA THR A 50 14.40 5.20 -3.64
C THR A 50 13.03 5.65 -4.12
N VAL A 51 11.96 5.09 -3.57
CA VAL A 51 10.58 5.42 -3.96
C VAL A 51 9.74 5.75 -2.73
N SER A 52 8.95 6.81 -2.83
CA SER A 52 7.90 7.12 -1.88
C SER A 52 6.52 6.86 -2.44
N PHE A 53 5.64 6.39 -1.57
CA PHE A 53 4.22 6.26 -1.82
C PHE A 53 3.45 7.41 -1.17
N GLY A 54 2.46 7.93 -1.89
CA GLY A 54 1.62 9.02 -1.40
C GLY A 54 2.35 10.37 -1.26
N PRO A 55 1.69 11.35 -0.61
CA PRO A 55 2.18 12.73 -0.58
C PRO A 55 3.27 13.00 0.47
N TYR A 56 3.48 12.10 1.44
CA TYR A 56 4.29 12.38 2.63
C TYR A 56 5.76 12.73 2.37
N HIS A 57 6.35 12.17 1.31
CA HIS A 57 7.74 12.41 0.93
C HIS A 57 7.85 12.99 -0.49
N HIS A 58 6.79 13.63 -0.97
CA HIS A 58 6.79 14.20 -2.30
C HIS A 58 7.74 15.41 -2.38
N GLY A 59 8.56 15.47 -3.44
CA GLY A 59 9.47 16.59 -3.69
C GLY A 59 10.86 16.46 -3.06
N GLU A 60 11.10 15.48 -2.19
CA GLU A 60 12.43 15.21 -1.64
C GLU A 60 13.43 14.90 -2.76
N VAL A 61 14.59 15.58 -2.75
CA VAL A 61 15.53 15.59 -3.88
C VAL A 61 16.01 14.19 -4.25
N HIS A 62 16.30 13.33 -3.27
CA HIS A 62 16.78 11.97 -3.51
C HIS A 62 15.68 11.02 -4.03
N LEU A 63 14.40 11.39 -3.96
CA LEU A 63 13.27 10.59 -4.44
C LEU A 63 12.76 11.03 -5.80
N LYS A 64 13.15 12.23 -6.27
CA LYS A 64 12.77 12.77 -7.59
C LYS A 64 13.02 11.82 -8.76
N PRO A 65 14.11 11.03 -8.83
CA PRO A 65 14.32 10.10 -9.93
C PRO A 65 13.13 9.14 -10.14
N MET A 66 12.50 8.68 -9.06
CA MET A 66 11.35 7.78 -9.15
C MET A 66 10.02 8.47 -9.49
N GLU A 67 9.91 9.79 -9.30
CA GLU A 67 8.71 10.54 -9.70
C GLU A 67 8.49 10.46 -11.22
N TYR A 68 9.56 10.56 -12.00
CA TYR A 68 9.53 10.39 -13.45
C TYR A 68 8.97 9.01 -13.84
N HIS A 69 9.45 7.95 -13.17
CA HIS A 69 8.99 6.60 -13.44
C HIS A 69 7.53 6.38 -13.01
N LYS A 70 7.07 7.00 -11.92
CA LYS A 70 5.65 6.97 -11.50
C LYS A 70 4.74 7.59 -12.56
N GLN A 71 5.11 8.75 -13.09
CA GLN A 71 4.36 9.41 -14.17
C GLN A 71 4.33 8.56 -15.44
N ARG A 72 5.48 8.01 -15.85
CA ARG A 72 5.57 7.13 -17.04
C ARG A 72 4.68 5.90 -16.89
N SER A 73 4.72 5.25 -15.72
CA SER A 73 3.88 4.10 -15.40
C SER A 73 2.38 4.43 -15.47
N LEU A 74 1.96 5.59 -14.94
CA LEU A 74 0.58 6.05 -15.04
C LEU A 74 0.14 6.24 -16.50
N ILE A 75 0.97 6.88 -17.33
CA ILE A 75 0.66 7.08 -18.75
C ILE A 75 0.50 5.72 -19.48
N HIS A 76 1.41 4.77 -19.25
CA HIS A 76 1.31 3.44 -19.84
C HIS A 76 0.07 2.68 -19.37
N PHE A 77 -0.28 2.81 -18.09
CA PHE A 77 -1.49 2.21 -17.54
C PHE A 77 -2.75 2.77 -18.22
N LEU A 78 -2.87 4.10 -18.32
CA LEU A 78 -3.98 4.78 -18.96
C LEU A 78 -4.13 4.37 -20.44
N ARG A 79 -3.02 4.30 -21.18
CA ARG A 79 -3.02 3.85 -22.58
C ARG A 79 -3.47 2.41 -22.74
N ARG A 80 -2.96 1.50 -21.89
CA ARG A 80 -3.32 0.08 -21.93
C ARG A 80 -4.79 -0.14 -21.61
N ARG A 81 -5.31 0.59 -20.62
CA ARG A 81 -6.71 0.49 -20.19
C ARG A 81 -7.68 1.28 -21.06
N GLN A 82 -7.19 2.21 -21.89
CA GLN A 82 -8.00 3.17 -22.65
C GLN A 82 -8.96 3.97 -21.77
N THR A 83 -8.56 4.21 -20.51
CA THR A 83 -9.37 4.91 -19.51
C THR A 83 -8.87 6.33 -19.29
N PRO A 84 -9.74 7.35 -19.25
CA PRO A 84 -9.35 8.70 -18.85
C PRO A 84 -8.85 8.75 -17.40
N LEU A 85 -7.88 9.62 -17.12
CA LEU A 85 -7.34 9.83 -15.76
C LEU A 85 -8.44 10.16 -14.74
N LYS A 86 -9.46 10.92 -15.16
CA LYS A 86 -10.60 11.30 -14.32
C LYS A 86 -11.28 10.09 -13.68
N PHE A 87 -11.45 9.00 -14.44
CA PHE A 87 -12.10 7.79 -13.94
C PHE A 87 -11.32 7.14 -12.78
N ILE A 88 -9.99 7.12 -12.89
CA ILE A 88 -9.11 6.61 -11.82
C ILE A 88 -9.22 7.50 -10.57
N ILE A 89 -9.17 8.82 -10.75
CA ILE A 89 -9.29 9.78 -9.64
C ILE A 89 -10.63 9.61 -8.93
N ASP A 90 -11.73 9.51 -9.69
CA ASP A 90 -13.06 9.34 -9.13
C ASP A 90 -13.21 8.00 -8.41
N SER A 91 -12.55 6.94 -8.90
CA SER A 91 -12.49 5.65 -8.21
C SER A 91 -11.76 5.74 -6.86
N PHE A 92 -10.66 6.48 -6.80
CA PHE A 92 -9.94 6.70 -5.53
C PHE A 92 -10.75 7.51 -4.52
N ARG A 93 -11.55 8.49 -4.98
CA ARG A 93 -12.43 9.29 -4.12
C ARG A 93 -13.55 8.50 -3.47
N GLN A 94 -14.06 7.46 -4.12
CA GLN A 94 -15.10 6.60 -3.55
C GLN A 94 -14.59 5.72 -2.39
N VAL A 95 -13.27 5.58 -2.30
CA VAL A 95 -12.60 4.65 -1.40
C VAL A 95 -11.89 5.39 -0.25
N ALA A 96 -11.73 6.72 -0.35
CA ALA A 96 -11.22 7.59 0.71
C ALA A 96 -12.36 8.04 1.63
#